data_AF-F3GLM9-F1
#
_entry.id   AF-F3GLM9-F1
#
_cell.length_a   1.000
_cell.length_b   1.000
_cell.length_c   1.000
_cell.angle_alpha   90.00
_cell.angle_beta   90.00
_cell.angle_gamma   90.00
#
_symmetry.space_group_name_H-M   'P 1'
#
loop_
_entity.id
_entity.type
_entity.pdbx_description
1 polymer ?
#
loop_
_entity_poly.entity_id
_entity_poly.type
_entity_poly.pdbx_seq_one_letter_code
_entity_poly.pdbx_strand_id
1 'polypeptide(L)'
;VYRALDDLNALRLKIDTLGINNTESSTRFTDVIKTLVGFSYSLEASIEDPEILRGLSSLNQFVDMKERAGRERVLLVQAFNQNRFDAPLLSRFSRNLGEFSGYLEAFQRWSPEVFKAKLNDVMQQPGSLEVARLQRLGFDTPLG
;
A
#
# COMPACT_ATOMS: atom_id res chain seq x y z
N VAL A 1 5.96 17.50 -6.33
CA VAL A 1 5.01 17.46 -5.19
C VAL A 1 3.90 18.47 -5.32
N TYR A 2 4.16 19.79 -5.29
CA TYR A 2 3.11 20.82 -5.28
C TYR A 2 2.05 20.68 -6.38
N ARG A 3 2.45 20.51 -7.65
CA ARG A 3 1.50 20.28 -8.76
C ARG A 3 0.54 19.10 -8.52
N ALA A 4 1.03 18.00 -7.94
CA ALA A 4 0.19 16.83 -7.66
C ALA A 4 -0.86 17.11 -6.58
N LEU A 5 -0.61 18.09 -5.70
CA LEU A 5 -1.57 18.55 -4.69
C LEU A 5 -2.53 19.60 -5.27
N ASP A 6 -2.05 20.48 -6.13
CA ASP A 6 -2.86 21.52 -6.79
C ASP A 6 -4.01 20.91 -7.62
N ASP A 7 -3.74 19.77 -8.27
CA ASP A 7 -4.73 19.06 -9.10
C ASP A 7 -5.80 18.31 -8.29
N LEU A 8 -5.68 18.21 -6.96
CA LEU A 8 -6.61 17.43 -6.12
C LEU A 8 -8.02 18.00 -6.14
N ASN A 9 -8.19 19.32 -6.18
CA ASN A 9 -9.51 19.94 -6.22
C ASN A 9 -10.24 19.61 -7.52
N ALA A 10 -9.53 19.66 -8.66
CA ALA A 10 -10.09 19.28 -9.95
C ALA A 10 -10.43 17.78 -10.01
N LEU A 11 -9.59 16.92 -9.42
CA LEU A 11 -9.86 15.49 -9.31
C LEU A 11 -11.13 15.21 -8.48
N ARG A 12 -11.26 15.84 -7.31
CA ARG A 12 -12.44 15.69 -6.43
C ARG A 12 -13.72 16.13 -7.12
N LEU A 13 -13.70 17.27 -7.81
CA LEU A 13 -14.87 17.75 -8.56
C LEU A 13 -15.32 16.74 -9.64
N LYS A 14 -14.39 16.08 -10.34
CA LYS A 14 -14.72 15.02 -11.30
C LYS A 14 -15.39 13.81 -10.65
N ILE A 15 -15.05 13.51 -9.40
CA ILE A 15 -15.68 12.41 -8.64
C ILE A 15 -17.07 12.84 -8.17
N ASP A 16 -17.20 14.04 -7.61
CA ASP A 16 -18.47 14.58 -7.09
C ASP A 16 -19.53 14.69 -8.20
N THR A 17 -19.09 14.98 -9.42
CA THR A 17 -19.93 15.05 -10.63
C THR A 17 -20.11 13.71 -11.35
N LEU A 18 -19.57 12.61 -10.79
CA LEU A 18 -19.54 11.27 -11.41
C LEU A 18 -18.93 11.26 -12.82
N GLY A 19 -18.04 12.21 -13.13
CA GLY A 19 -17.39 12.38 -14.43
C GLY A 19 -16.23 11.40 -14.70
N ILE A 20 -15.81 10.62 -13.70
CA ILE A 20 -14.82 9.53 -13.84
C ILE A 20 -15.29 8.29 -13.09
N ASN A 21 -14.86 7.11 -13.54
CA ASN A 21 -15.19 5.86 -12.87
C ASN A 21 -14.23 5.53 -11.70
N ASN A 22 -14.59 4.54 -10.88
CA ASN A 22 -13.82 4.12 -9.71
C ASN A 22 -12.38 3.70 -10.03
N THR A 23 -12.15 3.06 -11.18
CA THR A 23 -10.82 2.62 -11.61
C THR A 23 -9.92 3.81 -11.92
N GLU A 24 -10.43 4.80 -12.67
CA GLU A 24 -9.70 6.01 -12.98
C GLU A 24 -9.42 6.85 -11.73
N SER A 25 -10.43 7.02 -10.87
CA SER A 25 -10.28 7.73 -9.59
C SER A 25 -9.19 7.08 -8.72
N SER A 26 -9.24 5.76 -8.53
CA SER A 26 -8.25 5.01 -7.75
C SER A 26 -6.84 5.14 -8.32
N THR A 27 -6.70 5.10 -9.65
CA THR A 27 -5.42 5.26 -10.34
C THR A 27 -4.83 6.65 -10.10
N ARG A 28 -5.63 7.71 -10.28
CA ARG A 28 -5.16 9.09 -10.10
C ARG A 28 -4.73 9.38 -8.66
N PHE A 29 -5.48 8.91 -7.65
CA PHE A 29 -5.05 9.04 -6.25
C PHE A 29 -3.77 8.25 -5.95
N THR A 30 -3.66 7.04 -6.51
CA THR A 30 -2.44 6.22 -6.39
C THR A 30 -1.22 6.96 -6.93
N ASP A 31 -1.35 7.67 -8.06
CA ASP A 31 -0.23 8.42 -8.65
C ASP A 31 0.15 9.68 -7.84
N VAL A 32 -0.83 10.33 -7.20
CA VAL A 32 -0.54 11.38 -6.21
C VAL A 32 0.25 10.80 -5.03
N ILE A 33 -0.19 9.66 -4.47
CA ILE A 33 0.51 9.00 -3.36
C ILE A 33 1.94 8.65 -3.76
N LYS A 34 2.15 8.01 -4.92
CA LYS A 34 3.50 7.71 -5.43
C LYS A 34 4.38 8.94 -5.55
N THR A 35 3.82 10.08 -5.99
CA THR A 35 4.58 11.35 -6.08
C THR A 35 5.05 11.83 -4.71
N LEU A 36 4.20 11.68 -3.68
CA LEU A 36 4.54 12.05 -2.30
C LEU A 36 5.57 11.08 -1.69
N VAL A 37 5.40 9.78 -1.90
CA VAL A 37 6.36 8.76 -1.47
C VAL A 37 7.71 8.97 -2.13
N GLY A 38 7.75 9.20 -3.44
CA GLY A 38 8.99 9.47 -4.18
C GLY A 38 9.73 10.72 -3.67
N PHE A 39 9.00 11.73 -3.21
CA PHE A 39 9.62 12.88 -2.55
C PHE A 39 10.28 12.49 -1.22
N SER A 40 9.63 11.66 -0.40
CA SER A 40 10.21 11.16 0.85
C SER A 40 11.51 10.40 0.61
N TYR A 41 11.58 9.56 -0.44
CA TYR A 41 12.83 8.92 -0.87
C TYR A 41 13.89 9.93 -1.34
N SER A 42 13.50 11.00 -2.04
CA SER A 42 14.46 12.01 -2.51
C SER A 42 15.17 12.74 -1.37
N LEU A 43 14.56 12.80 -0.17
CA LEU A 43 15.16 13.42 1.01
C LEU A 43 16.32 12.59 1.58
N GLU A 44 16.33 11.27 1.38
CA GLU A 44 17.40 10.39 1.85
C GLU A 44 18.77 10.81 1.33
N ALA A 45 18.83 11.29 0.07
CA ALA A 45 20.07 11.73 -0.57
C ALA A 45 20.72 12.97 0.08
N SER A 46 19.96 13.70 0.91
CA SER A 46 20.45 14.92 1.59
C SER A 46 20.77 14.72 3.07
N ILE A 47 20.60 13.49 3.61
CA ILE A 47 20.79 13.22 5.03
C ILE A 47 22.17 12.61 5.26
N GLU A 48 23.01 13.32 6.01
CA GLU A 48 24.34 12.85 6.39
C GLU A 48 24.33 12.03 7.69
N ASP A 49 23.40 12.33 8.60
CA ASP A 49 23.27 11.62 9.87
C ASP A 49 22.75 10.18 9.65
N PRO A 50 23.53 9.14 9.98
CA PRO A 50 23.13 7.76 9.71
C PRO A 50 21.90 7.30 10.48
N GLU A 51 21.66 7.86 11.67
CA GLU A 51 20.49 7.51 12.48
C GLU A 51 19.22 8.10 11.87
N ILE A 52 19.27 9.36 11.44
CA ILE A 52 18.16 10.02 10.74
C ILE A 52 17.90 9.34 9.39
N LEU A 53 18.94 9.00 8.63
CA LEU A 53 18.81 8.30 7.36
C LEU A 53 18.12 6.94 7.56
N ARG A 54 18.57 6.15 8.54
CA ARG A 54 17.95 4.87 8.88
C ARG A 54 16.49 5.04 9.30
N GLY A 55 16.17 6.08 10.07
CA GLY A 55 14.81 6.41 10.47
C GLY A 55 13.91 6.73 9.27
N LEU A 56 14.38 7.57 8.34
CA LEU A 56 13.66 7.91 7.13
C LEU A 56 13.48 6.70 6.21
N SER A 57 14.52 5.90 5.98
CA SER A 57 14.41 4.68 5.18
C SER A 57 13.42 3.70 5.77
N SER A 58 13.42 3.53 7.10
CA SER A 58 12.45 2.69 7.80
C SER A 58 11.02 3.22 7.61
N LEU A 59 10.82 4.53 7.71
CA LEU A 59 9.53 5.16 7.42
C LEU A 59 9.10 4.95 5.97
N ASN A 60 10.02 5.09 5.00
CA ASN A 60 9.74 4.87 3.58
C ASN A 60 9.29 3.42 3.32
N GLN A 61 9.99 2.42 3.88
CA GLN A 61 9.56 1.01 3.79
C GLN A 61 8.15 0.82 4.38
N PHE A 62 7.87 1.41 5.55
CA PHE A 62 6.57 1.30 6.20
C PHE A 62 5.44 1.95 5.38
N VAL A 63 5.72 3.12 4.77
CA VAL A 63 4.77 3.81 3.89
C VAL A 63 4.47 2.99 2.64
N ASP A 64 5.49 2.37 2.03
CA ASP A 64 5.30 1.47 0.90
C ASP A 64 4.44 0.25 1.30
N MET A 65 4.69 -0.37 2.46
CA MET A 65 3.85 -1.43 2.99
C MET A 65 2.38 -0.98 3.10
N LYS A 66 2.13 0.19 3.68
CA LYS A 66 0.78 0.75 3.83
C LYS A 66 0.10 0.96 2.48
N GLU A 67 0.82 1.46 1.48
CA GLU A 67 0.31 1.64 0.12
C GLU A 67 -0.05 0.29 -0.51
N ARG A 68 0.77 -0.75 -0.35
CA ARG A 68 0.45 -2.10 -0.82
C ARG A 68 -0.77 -2.68 -0.13
N ALA A 69 -0.94 -2.48 1.17
CA ALA A 69 -2.15 -2.89 1.90
C ALA A 69 -3.40 -2.14 1.39
N GLY A 70 -3.27 -0.84 1.07
CA GLY A 70 -4.34 -0.05 0.46
C GLY A 70 -4.77 -0.58 -0.90
N ARG A 71 -3.81 -0.98 -1.75
CA ARG A 71 -4.08 -1.61 -3.05
C ARG A 71 -4.67 -3.00 -2.92
N GLU A 72 -4.16 -3.78 -1.96
CA GLU A 72 -4.68 -5.11 -1.64
C GLU A 72 -6.18 -5.06 -1.36
N ARG A 73 -6.61 -4.12 -0.52
CA ARG A 73 -8.03 -3.90 -0.22
C ARG A 73 -8.88 -3.73 -1.48
N VAL A 74 -8.40 -2.98 -2.48
CA VAL A 74 -9.13 -2.78 -3.74
C VAL A 74 -9.22 -4.09 -4.53
N LEU A 75 -8.12 -4.85 -4.61
CA LEU A 75 -8.09 -6.15 -5.31
C LEU A 75 -9.03 -7.17 -4.64
N LEU A 76 -9.02 -7.25 -3.30
CA LEU A 76 -9.89 -8.13 -2.53
C LEU A 76 -11.37 -7.74 -2.66
N VAL A 77 -11.68 -6.44 -2.61
CA VAL A 77 -13.07 -5.96 -2.85
C VAL A 77 -13.54 -6.37 -4.24
N GLN A 78 -12.69 -6.25 -5.27
CA GLN A 78 -13.03 -6.72 -6.60
C GLN A 78 -13.31 -8.23 -6.62
N ALA A 79 -12.42 -9.04 -6.03
CA ALA A 79 -12.56 -10.49 -5.97
C ALA A 79 -13.84 -10.93 -5.24
N PHE A 80 -14.13 -10.34 -4.07
CA PHE A 80 -15.31 -10.65 -3.28
C PHE A 80 -16.60 -10.22 -3.97
N ASN A 81 -16.62 -9.06 -4.64
CA ASN A 81 -17.81 -8.63 -5.39
C ASN A 81 -18.13 -9.55 -6.58
N GLN A 82 -17.11 -10.10 -7.25
CA GLN A 82 -17.31 -11.04 -8.36
C GLN A 82 -17.37 -12.52 -7.91
N ASN A 83 -17.22 -12.77 -6.61
CA ASN A 83 -17.17 -14.07 -5.95
C ASN A 83 -16.22 -15.09 -6.61
N ARG A 84 -15.09 -14.61 -7.15
CA ARG A 84 -14.04 -15.46 -7.76
C ARG A 84 -12.72 -14.71 -7.92
N PHE A 85 -11.62 -15.45 -7.97
CA PHE A 85 -10.35 -14.98 -8.51
C PHE A 85 -10.18 -15.49 -9.93
N ASP A 86 -10.15 -14.59 -10.91
CA ASP A 86 -9.65 -14.93 -12.23
C ASP A 86 -8.11 -14.84 -12.25
N ALA A 87 -7.49 -15.48 -13.24
CA ALA A 87 -6.03 -15.52 -13.34
C ALA A 87 -5.36 -14.12 -13.36
N PRO A 88 -5.89 -13.12 -14.09
CA PRO A 88 -5.36 -11.75 -14.03
C PRO A 88 -5.41 -11.13 -12.64
N LEU A 89 -6.52 -11.28 -11.90
CA LEU A 89 -6.69 -10.73 -10.57
C LEU A 89 -5.78 -11.42 -9.55
N LEU A 90 -5.68 -12.75 -9.62
CA LEU A 90 -4.78 -13.52 -8.76
C LEU A 90 -3.32 -13.11 -9.00
N SER A 91 -2.90 -12.96 -10.26
CA SER A 91 -1.54 -12.51 -10.59
C SER A 91 -1.22 -11.13 -9.99
N ARG A 92 -2.14 -10.17 -10.10
CA ARG A 92 -1.98 -8.83 -9.51
C ARG A 92 -1.94 -8.88 -7.98
N PHE A 93 -2.79 -9.71 -7.37
CA PHE A 93 -2.84 -9.90 -5.92
C PHE A 93 -1.54 -10.52 -5.39
N SER A 94 -1.08 -11.63 -5.99
CA SER A 94 0.19 -12.29 -5.65
C SER A 94 1.38 -11.35 -5.77
N ARG A 95 1.45 -10.57 -6.85
CA ARG A 95 2.51 -9.58 -7.05
C ARG A 95 2.48 -8.52 -5.94
N ASN A 96 1.31 -7.97 -5.62
CA ASN A 96 1.19 -6.94 -4.58
C ASN A 96 1.61 -7.48 -3.21
N LEU A 97 1.25 -8.72 -2.87
CA LEU A 97 1.63 -9.35 -1.60
C LEU A 97 3.14 -9.65 -1.55
N GLY A 98 3.73 -10.09 -2.67
CA GLY A 98 5.18 -10.26 -2.77
C GLY A 98 5.94 -8.95 -2.58
N GLU A 99 5.47 -7.86 -3.22
CA GLU A 99 6.02 -6.52 -3.03
C GLU A 99 5.88 -6.06 -1.57
N PHE A 100 4.70 -6.23 -0.94
CA PHE A 100 4.50 -5.94 0.49
C PHE A 100 5.50 -6.70 1.37
N SER A 101 5.70 -7.99 1.10
CA SER A 101 6.60 -8.85 1.87
C SER A 101 8.06 -8.36 1.79
N GLY A 102 8.50 -7.91 0.61
CA GLY A 102 9.83 -7.31 0.44
C GLY A 102 10.03 -6.05 1.28
N TYR A 103 9.04 -5.14 1.28
CA TYR A 103 9.10 -3.94 2.12
C TYR A 103 9.03 -4.26 3.62
N LEU A 104 8.23 -5.25 4.02
CA LEU A 104 8.16 -5.73 5.40
C LEU A 104 9.50 -6.29 5.86
N GLU A 105 10.16 -7.11 5.04
CA GLU A 105 11.47 -7.66 5.38
C GLU A 105 12.51 -6.54 5.56
N ALA A 106 12.54 -5.56 4.65
CA ALA A 106 13.42 -4.40 4.76
C ALA A 106 13.12 -3.57 6.02
N PHE A 107 11.84 -3.33 6.33
CA PHE A 107 11.42 -2.67 7.56
C PHE A 107 11.90 -3.42 8.80
N GLN A 108 11.69 -4.74 8.87
CA GLN A 108 12.10 -5.57 10.01
C GLN A 108 13.62 -5.62 10.16
N ARG A 109 14.38 -5.53 9.05
CA ARG A 109 15.85 -5.53 9.08
C ARG A 109 16.41 -4.22 9.63
N TRP A 110 15.90 -3.08 9.18
CA TRP A 110 16.56 -1.79 9.39
C TRP A 110 15.91 -0.91 10.45
N SER A 111 14.66 -1.15 10.80
CA SER A 111 13.93 -0.30 11.75
C SER A 111 14.46 -0.43 13.18
N PRO A 112 14.40 0.65 13.97
CA PRO A 112 14.50 0.56 15.42
C PRO A 112 13.50 -0.44 16.02
N GLU A 113 13.92 -1.18 17.06
CA GLU A 113 13.13 -2.27 17.67
C GLU A 113 11.76 -1.79 18.18
N VAL A 114 11.70 -0.56 18.72
CA VAL A 114 10.44 0.05 19.17
C VAL A 114 9.36 0.11 18.08
N PHE A 115 9.74 0.30 16.81
CA PHE A 115 8.78 0.35 15.72
C PHE A 115 8.37 -1.05 15.24
N LYS A 116 9.30 -2.02 15.29
CA LYS A 116 8.98 -3.43 14.99
C LYS A 116 8.00 -3.99 16.01
N ALA A 117 8.24 -3.75 17.30
CA ALA A 117 7.35 -4.15 18.38
C ALA A 117 5.93 -3.57 18.18
N LYS A 118 5.83 -2.27 17.91
CA LYS A 118 4.54 -1.61 17.63
C LYS A 118 3.81 -2.22 16.43
N LEU A 119 4.52 -2.51 15.34
CA LEU A 119 3.91 -3.17 14.18
C LEU A 119 3.44 -4.58 14.55
N ASN A 120 4.28 -5.37 15.22
CA ASN A 120 3.95 -6.74 15.63
C ASN A 120 2.70 -6.77 16.52
N ASP A 121 2.60 -5.87 17.50
CA ASP A 121 1.44 -5.75 18.39
C ASP A 121 0.15 -5.49 17.60
N VAL A 122 0.20 -4.58 16.61
CA VAL A 122 -0.94 -4.31 15.72
C VAL A 122 -1.28 -5.51 14.86
N MET A 123 -0.29 -6.24 14.35
CA MET A 123 -0.51 -7.43 13.52
C MET A 123 -1.14 -8.61 14.28
N GLN A 124 -1.03 -8.64 15.62
CA GLN A 124 -1.71 -9.63 16.46
C GLN A 124 -3.15 -9.26 16.84
N GLN A 125 -3.61 -8.06 16.50
CA GLN A 125 -4.98 -7.66 16.81
C GLN A 125 -6.00 -8.48 15.98
N PRO A 126 -7.21 -8.73 16.51
CA PRO A 126 -8.23 -9.54 15.83
C PRO A 126 -8.52 -9.10 14.39
N GLY A 127 -8.56 -7.78 14.14
CA GLY A 127 -8.78 -7.25 12.79
C GLY A 127 -7.66 -7.62 11.80
N SER A 128 -6.40 -7.55 12.23
CA SER A 128 -5.24 -7.92 11.42
C SER A 128 -5.22 -9.43 11.14
N LEU A 129 -5.57 -10.25 12.13
CA LEU A 129 -5.69 -11.70 11.97
C LEU A 129 -6.80 -12.08 10.98
N GLU A 130 -7.92 -11.35 11.00
CA GLU A 130 -9.00 -11.55 10.04
C GLU A 130 -8.58 -11.18 8.61
N VAL A 131 -7.85 -10.08 8.42
CA VAL A 131 -7.26 -9.73 7.11
C VAL A 131 -6.33 -10.85 6.63
N ALA A 132 -5.46 -11.37 7.50
CA ALA A 132 -4.58 -12.50 7.15
C ALA A 132 -5.35 -13.78 6.81
N ARG A 133 -6.53 -14.00 7.40
CA ARG A 133 -7.44 -15.08 7.02
C ARG A 133 -8.06 -14.84 5.63
N LEU A 134 -8.49 -13.62 5.33
CA LEU A 134 -9.05 -13.24 4.03
C LEU A 134 -8.01 -13.32 2.90
N GLN A 135 -6.76 -12.98 3.17
CA GLN A 135 -5.65 -13.15 2.22
C GLN A 135 -5.46 -14.62 1.84
N ARG A 136 -5.44 -15.52 2.84
CA ARG A 136 -5.35 -16.97 2.61
C ARG A 136 -6.54 -17.50 1.81
N LEU A 137 -7.76 -17.07 2.18
CA LEU A 137 -8.96 -17.42 1.43
C LEU A 137 -8.84 -17.03 -0.05
N GLY A 138 -8.21 -15.90 -0.37
CA GLY A 138 -7.98 -15.48 -1.75
C GLY A 138 -7.10 -16.43 -2.57
N PHE A 139 -6.15 -17.12 -1.94
CA PHE A 139 -5.32 -18.14 -2.60
C PHE A 139 -5.99 -19.52 -2.64
N ASP A 140 -6.79 -19.84 -1.62
CA ASP A 140 -7.45 -21.14 -1.49
C ASP A 140 -8.74 -21.24 -2.30
N THR A 141 -9.27 -20.10 -2.77
CA THR A 141 -10.47 -20.08 -3.63
C THR A 141 -10.10 -20.59 -5.03
N PRO A 142 -10.75 -21.65 -5.54
CA PRO A 142 -10.48 -22.17 -6.87
C PRO A 142 -10.63 -21.09 -7.94
N LEU A 143 -9.78 -21.14 -8.97
CA LEU A 143 -9.94 -20.31 -10.16
C LEU A 143 -11.30 -20.63 -10.79
N GLY A 144 -12.10 -19.59 -10.99
CA GLY A 144 -13.39 -19.65 -11.71
C GLY A 144 -13.25 -19.35 -13.18
#